data_AF-A0A2N3R4M7-F1
#
_entry.id   AF-A0A2N3R4M7-F1
#
_cell.length_a   1.000
_cell.length_b   1.000
_cell.length_c   1.000
_cell.angle_alpha   90.00
_cell.angle_beta   90.00
_cell.angle_gamma   90.00
#
_symmetry.space_group_name_H-M   'P 1'
#
loop_
_entity.id
_entity.type
_entity.pdbx_description
1 polymer ?
#
loop_
_entity_poly.entity_id
_entity_poly.type
_entity_poly.pdbx_seq_one_letter_code
_entity_poly.pdbx_strand_id
1 'polypeptide(L)'
;MTQFDAAEMNDAQTMLDRILEHPATDHDVAVVQEQLGRYPRGMMAVGARCANGCPLAVVTRPLVDGKIPFPTTCYLTGPEIVKAVSHLEADGVMREYNEMLALDQQLRERYERAHRKYLAFRHALALHTGDSEEHIDGISAGGMPTRVKCLHALVAQSLVMGPGVNPIGDMALDRLRGEFDPAVCTCAPITTGQRD
;
A
#
# COMPACT_ATOMS: atom_id res chain seq x y z
N MET A 1 -21.13 17.29 -2.04
CA MET A 1 -20.57 16.91 -3.35
C MET A 1 -19.30 16.14 -3.05
N THR A 2 -19.17 14.89 -3.47
CA THR A 2 -17.94 14.12 -3.30
C THR A 2 -16.80 14.82 -4.03
N GLN A 3 -15.59 14.83 -3.47
CA GLN A 3 -14.40 15.45 -4.10
C GLN A 3 -13.97 14.74 -5.40
N PHE A 4 -14.52 13.55 -5.64
CA PHE A 4 -14.21 12.67 -6.77
C PHE A 4 -15.36 12.66 -7.78
N ASP A 5 -15.01 12.59 -9.06
CA ASP A 5 -15.99 12.40 -10.11
C ASP A 5 -16.50 10.95 -10.18
N ALA A 6 -17.52 10.71 -11.01
CA ALA A 6 -18.15 9.39 -11.12
C ALA A 6 -17.21 8.31 -11.66
N ALA A 7 -16.26 8.66 -12.54
CA ALA A 7 -15.31 7.71 -13.09
C ALA A 7 -14.27 7.31 -12.03
N GLU A 8 -13.74 8.29 -11.28
CA GLU A 8 -12.83 8.04 -10.16
C GLU A 8 -13.47 7.15 -9.09
N MET A 9 -14.74 7.41 -8.75
CA MET A 9 -15.46 6.58 -7.78
C MET A 9 -15.76 5.18 -8.30
N ASN A 10 -16.08 5.03 -9.59
CA ASN A 10 -16.28 3.72 -10.20
C ASN A 10 -14.99 2.89 -10.22
N ASP A 11 -13.86 3.51 -10.56
CA ASP A 11 -12.54 2.87 -10.52
C ASP A 11 -12.16 2.45 -9.10
N ALA A 12 -12.40 3.32 -8.11
CA ALA A 12 -12.16 3.04 -6.70
C ALA A 12 -13.03 1.89 -6.19
N GLN A 13 -14.32 1.87 -6.53
CA GLN A 13 -15.24 0.80 -6.13
C GLN A 13 -14.85 -0.53 -6.78
N THR A 14 -14.52 -0.53 -8.07
CA THR A 14 -14.05 -1.74 -8.79
C THR A 14 -12.81 -2.33 -8.12
N MET A 15 -11.86 -1.47 -7.74
CA MET A 15 -10.64 -1.89 -7.03
C MET A 15 -10.97 -2.46 -5.64
N LEU A 16 -11.87 -1.81 -4.91
CA LEU A 16 -12.32 -2.25 -3.61
C LEU A 16 -12.99 -3.62 -3.66
N ASP A 17 -13.93 -3.82 -4.58
CA ASP A 17 -14.65 -5.08 -4.76
C ASP A 17 -13.68 -6.21 -5.09
N ARG A 18 -12.71 -5.99 -5.98
CA ARG A 18 -11.65 -6.96 -6.29
C ARG A 18 -10.83 -7.35 -5.06
N ILE A 19 -10.46 -6.37 -4.23
CA ILE A 19 -9.65 -6.62 -3.03
C ILE A 19 -10.47 -7.36 -1.95
N LEU A 20 -11.74 -7.00 -1.79
CA LEU A 20 -12.63 -7.58 -0.78
C LEU A 20 -13.33 -8.86 -1.23
N GLU A 21 -13.19 -9.28 -2.49
CA GLU A 21 -13.58 -10.63 -2.94
C GLU A 21 -12.91 -11.72 -2.10
N HIS A 22 -11.69 -11.44 -1.62
CA HIS A 22 -10.91 -12.31 -0.76
C HIS A 22 -10.55 -11.57 0.54
N PRO A 23 -11.49 -11.43 1.49
CA PRO A 23 -11.22 -10.77 2.75
C PRO A 23 -10.13 -11.52 3.53
N ALA A 24 -9.46 -10.82 4.45
CA ALA A 24 -8.40 -11.40 5.26
C ALA A 24 -8.90 -12.63 6.02
N THR A 25 -8.24 -13.77 5.81
CA THR A 25 -8.49 -15.00 6.56
C THR A 25 -7.74 -14.99 7.89
N ASP A 26 -8.12 -15.85 8.83
CA ASP A 26 -7.37 -16.04 10.09
C ASP A 26 -5.91 -16.42 9.83
N HIS A 27 -5.66 -17.21 8.78
CA HIS A 27 -4.30 -17.53 8.36
C HIS A 27 -3.54 -16.29 7.89
N ASP A 28 -4.15 -15.43 7.08
CA ASP A 28 -3.51 -14.18 6.63
C ASP A 28 -3.19 -13.26 7.81
N VAL A 29 -4.12 -13.15 8.77
CA VAL A 29 -3.90 -12.36 9.99
C VAL A 29 -2.74 -12.92 10.81
N ALA A 30 -2.66 -14.24 10.98
CA ALA A 30 -1.57 -14.89 11.70
C ALA A 30 -0.21 -14.65 11.03
N VAL A 31 -0.13 -14.80 9.71
CA VAL A 31 1.10 -14.54 8.95
C VAL A 31 1.52 -13.08 9.07
N VAL A 32 0.60 -12.14 8.86
CA VAL A 32 0.91 -10.71 8.95
C VAL A 32 1.29 -10.31 10.39
N GLN A 33 0.68 -10.93 11.40
CA GLN A 33 1.08 -10.71 12.79
C GLN A 33 2.53 -11.12 13.05
N GLU A 34 2.97 -12.26 12.51
CA GLU A 34 4.37 -12.71 12.59
C GLU A 34 5.29 -11.72 11.87
N GLN A 35 4.93 -11.31 10.66
CA GLN A 35 5.69 -10.34 9.87
C GLN A 35 5.89 -9.00 10.60
N LEU A 36 4.86 -8.51 11.28
CA LEU A 36 4.88 -7.22 11.98
C LEU A 36 5.39 -7.31 13.43
N GLY A 37 5.48 -8.51 14.00
CA GLY A 37 5.72 -8.72 15.43
C GLY A 37 4.59 -8.20 16.34
N ARG A 38 3.40 -7.90 15.79
CA ARG A 38 2.24 -7.36 16.50
C ARG A 38 0.94 -7.61 15.73
N TYR A 39 -0.20 -7.63 16.42
CA TYR A 39 -1.51 -7.83 15.79
C TYR A 39 -1.82 -6.74 14.73
N PRO A 40 -2.21 -7.11 13.50
CA PRO A 40 -2.49 -6.16 12.41
C PRO A 40 -3.87 -5.52 12.55
N ARG A 41 -4.01 -4.59 13.51
CA ARG A 41 -5.27 -3.89 13.76
C ARG A 41 -5.81 -3.21 12.50
N GLY A 42 -7.10 -3.42 12.22
CA GLY A 42 -7.78 -2.81 11.08
C GLY A 42 -7.47 -3.45 9.73
N MET A 43 -6.70 -4.54 9.66
CA MET A 43 -6.50 -5.28 8.41
C MET A 43 -7.83 -5.81 7.87
N MET A 44 -8.09 -5.57 6.60
CA MET A 44 -9.30 -6.03 5.91
C MET A 44 -9.04 -7.11 4.89
N ALA A 45 -7.92 -7.02 4.17
CA ALA A 45 -7.54 -7.95 3.11
C ALA A 45 -6.04 -7.92 2.88
N VAL A 46 -5.53 -8.97 2.24
CA VAL A 46 -4.18 -8.96 1.65
C VAL A 46 -4.29 -8.30 0.28
N GLY A 47 -3.70 -7.12 0.12
CA GLY A 47 -3.78 -6.39 -1.15
C GLY A 47 -2.73 -6.81 -2.17
N ALA A 48 -1.64 -7.46 -1.74
CA ALA A 48 -0.66 -8.07 -2.63
C ALA A 48 0.04 -9.26 -1.98
N ARG A 49 0.34 -10.27 -2.79
CA ARG A 49 1.07 -11.50 -2.40
C ARG A 49 2.30 -11.70 -3.28
N CYS A 50 3.29 -12.43 -2.77
CA CYS A 50 4.40 -12.92 -3.57
C CYS A 50 3.99 -14.20 -4.35
N ALA A 51 4.89 -14.73 -5.18
CA ALA A 51 4.67 -15.95 -5.95
C ALA A 51 4.26 -17.19 -5.14
N ASN A 52 4.67 -17.29 -3.87
CA ASN A 52 4.27 -18.39 -2.96
C ASN A 52 3.00 -18.06 -2.14
N GLY A 53 2.31 -16.95 -2.44
CA GLY A 53 1.08 -16.56 -1.75
C GLY A 53 1.26 -15.84 -0.41
N CYS A 54 2.50 -15.57 0.02
CA CYS A 54 2.75 -14.84 1.28
C CYS A 54 2.33 -13.37 1.13
N PRO A 55 1.66 -12.76 2.13
CA PRO A 55 1.33 -11.34 2.12
C PRO A 55 2.57 -10.45 1.98
N LEU A 56 2.52 -9.50 1.03
CA LEU A 56 3.54 -8.46 0.87
C LEU A 56 3.01 -7.10 1.34
N ALA A 57 1.76 -6.79 1.02
CA ALA A 57 1.07 -5.59 1.46
C ALA A 57 -0.38 -5.91 1.81
N VAL A 58 -0.91 -5.20 2.80
CA VAL A 58 -2.28 -5.33 3.29
C VAL A 58 -3.07 -4.05 3.06
N VAL A 59 -4.40 -4.21 3.00
CA VAL A 59 -5.35 -3.09 3.03
C VAL A 59 -5.91 -2.96 4.44
N THR A 60 -5.87 -1.75 4.98
CA THR A 60 -6.35 -1.43 6.31
C THR A 60 -7.48 -0.40 6.29
N ARG A 61 -8.36 -0.50 7.28
CA ARG A 61 -9.46 0.43 7.52
C ARG A 61 -8.95 1.86 7.71
N PRO A 62 -9.68 2.89 7.23
CA PRO A 62 -9.34 4.29 7.51
C PRO A 62 -9.37 4.63 9.00
N LEU A 63 -10.27 4.00 9.77
CA LEU A 63 -10.46 4.24 11.19
C LEU A 63 -10.46 2.91 11.96
N VAL A 64 -9.58 2.78 12.94
CA VAL A 64 -9.50 1.61 13.82
C VAL A 64 -10.26 1.89 15.11
N ASP A 65 -11.06 0.91 15.54
CA ASP A 65 -11.89 0.97 16.76
C ASP A 65 -12.81 2.21 16.83
N GLY A 66 -13.16 2.78 15.67
CA GLY A 66 -13.97 3.98 15.54
C GLY A 66 -13.33 5.26 16.07
N LYS A 67 -12.03 5.26 16.40
CA LYS A 67 -11.37 6.38 17.09
C LYS A 67 -9.97 6.70 16.61
N ILE A 68 -9.22 5.73 16.10
CA ILE A 68 -7.79 5.89 15.79
C ILE A 68 -7.64 5.95 14.28
N PRO A 69 -7.33 7.12 13.68
CA PRO A 69 -7.09 7.19 12.25
C PRO A 69 -5.87 6.34 11.91
N PHE A 70 -6.02 5.43 10.95
CA PHE A 70 -4.87 4.65 10.50
C PHE A 70 -4.11 5.46 9.44
N PRO A 71 -2.79 5.66 9.60
CA PRO A 71 -2.06 6.62 8.78
C PRO A 71 -1.91 6.21 7.31
N THR A 72 -2.09 4.92 6.97
CA THR A 72 -2.04 4.45 5.58
C THR A 72 -2.98 3.26 5.30
N THR A 73 -3.81 3.39 4.27
CA THR A 73 -4.70 2.35 3.76
C THR A 73 -3.92 1.18 3.15
N CYS A 74 -2.82 1.42 2.45
CA CYS A 74 -1.92 0.38 1.94
C CYS A 74 -0.70 0.27 2.85
N TYR A 75 -0.43 -0.90 3.41
CA TYR A 75 0.67 -1.10 4.36
C TYR A 75 1.56 -2.27 3.95
N LEU A 76 2.86 -2.02 3.80
CA LEU A 76 3.86 -3.03 3.46
C LEU A 76 4.20 -3.86 4.69
N THR A 77 4.10 -5.18 4.59
CA THR A 77 4.29 -6.09 5.73
C THR A 77 5.34 -7.16 5.47
N GLY A 78 5.56 -7.56 4.22
CA GLY A 78 6.53 -8.60 3.87
C GLY A 78 7.96 -8.27 4.35
N PRO A 79 8.58 -9.07 5.23
CA PRO A 79 9.87 -8.72 5.85
C PRO A 79 11.01 -8.49 4.84
N GLU A 80 11.13 -9.36 3.84
CA GLU A 80 12.18 -9.25 2.82
C GLU A 80 12.02 -8.00 1.94
N ILE A 81 10.80 -7.68 1.50
CA ILE A 81 10.55 -6.45 0.72
C ILE A 81 10.67 -5.20 1.59
N VAL A 82 10.25 -5.24 2.86
CA VAL A 82 10.43 -4.12 3.79
C VAL A 82 11.92 -3.83 3.97
N LYS A 83 12.75 -4.87 4.15
CA LYS A 83 14.20 -4.75 4.27
C LYS A 83 14.82 -4.17 2.99
N ALA A 84 14.48 -4.71 1.82
CA ALA A 84 15.02 -4.22 0.56
C ALA A 84 14.62 -2.76 0.27
N VAL A 85 13.37 -2.37 0.59
CA VAL A 85 12.93 -0.97 0.51
C VAL A 85 13.71 -0.09 1.49
N SER A 86 13.98 -0.56 2.71
CA SER A 86 14.79 0.17 3.68
C SER A 86 16.22 0.41 3.19
N HIS A 87 16.82 -0.55 2.48
CA HIS A 87 18.13 -0.33 1.85
C HIS A 87 18.09 0.75 0.78
N LEU A 88 17.09 0.73 -0.13
CA LEU A 88 16.91 1.82 -1.11
C LEU A 88 16.76 3.20 -0.45
N GLU A 89 16.00 3.28 0.65
CA GLU A 89 15.87 4.53 1.41
C GLU A 89 17.21 4.98 1.99
N ALA A 90 17.98 4.06 2.57
CA ALA A 90 19.31 4.34 3.14
C ALA A 90 20.33 4.77 2.09
N ASP A 91 20.24 4.23 0.87
CA ASP A 91 21.10 4.58 -0.27
C ASP A 91 20.76 5.96 -0.88
N GLY A 92 19.75 6.65 -0.34
CA GLY A 92 19.42 8.01 -0.73
C GLY A 92 18.52 8.12 -1.97
N VAL A 93 17.90 7.01 -2.41
CA VAL A 93 17.02 6.97 -3.59
C VAL A 93 15.85 7.95 -3.48
N MET A 94 15.33 8.19 -2.26
CA MET A 94 14.28 9.19 -2.06
C MET A 94 14.72 10.60 -2.48
N ARG A 95 15.99 10.98 -2.25
CA ARG A 95 16.50 12.28 -2.68
C ARG A 95 16.48 12.39 -4.20
N GLU A 96 16.94 11.36 -4.90
CA GLU A 96 16.93 11.30 -6.37
C GLU A 96 15.51 11.44 -6.93
N TYR A 97 14.53 10.72 -6.36
CA TYR A 97 13.14 10.81 -6.81
C TYR A 97 12.50 12.19 -6.52
N ASN A 98 12.88 12.85 -5.42
CA ASN A 98 12.46 14.22 -5.17
C ASN A 98 13.06 15.21 -6.19
N GLU A 99 14.33 15.03 -6.57
CA GLU A 99 14.97 15.82 -7.64
C GLU A 99 14.25 15.60 -8.98
N MET A 100 13.91 14.35 -9.31
CA MET A 100 13.10 14.04 -10.51
C MET A 100 11.74 14.72 -10.48
N LEU A 101 11.00 14.68 -9.36
CA LEU A 101 9.69 15.35 -9.22
C LEU A 101 9.78 16.88 -9.40
N ALA A 102 10.90 17.47 -9.00
CA ALA A 102 11.13 18.91 -9.17
C ALA A 102 11.36 19.28 -10.65
N LEU A 103 11.99 18.40 -11.43
CA LEU A 103 12.41 18.67 -12.80
C LEU A 103 11.44 18.16 -13.87
N ASP A 104 10.72 17.07 -13.60
CA ASP A 104 9.84 16.40 -14.57
C ASP A 104 8.35 16.69 -14.25
N GLN A 105 7.74 17.52 -15.10
CA GLN A 105 6.32 17.86 -15.00
C GLN A 105 5.41 16.65 -15.24
N GLN A 106 5.73 15.77 -16.18
CA GLN A 106 4.87 14.61 -16.49
C GLN A 106 4.88 13.60 -15.33
N LEU A 107 6.04 13.40 -14.70
CA LEU A 107 6.14 12.57 -13.51
C LEU A 107 5.30 13.13 -12.37
N ARG A 108 5.35 14.45 -12.15
CA ARG A 108 4.56 15.13 -11.12
C ARG A 108 3.06 14.97 -11.36
N GLU A 109 2.60 15.20 -12.58
CA GLU A 109 1.18 15.01 -12.94
C GLU A 109 0.73 13.54 -12.75
N ARG A 110 1.59 12.56 -13.06
CA ARG A 110 1.30 11.14 -12.77
C ARG A 110 1.23 10.87 -11.28
N TYR A 111 2.09 11.49 -10.48
CA TYR A 111 2.14 11.32 -9.02
C TYR A 111 0.94 12.00 -8.32
N GLU A 112 0.48 13.14 -8.85
CA GLU A 112 -0.78 13.78 -8.45
C GLU A 112 -2.00 12.90 -8.76
N ARG A 113 -2.02 12.23 -9.92
CA ARG A 113 -3.05 11.23 -10.23
C ARG A 113 -2.99 10.03 -9.28
N ALA A 114 -1.79 9.55 -8.93
CA ALA A 114 -1.61 8.48 -7.95
C ALA A 114 -2.18 8.85 -6.58
N HIS A 115 -1.95 10.10 -6.16
CA HIS A 115 -2.53 10.68 -4.95
C HIS A 115 -4.05 10.72 -5.00
N ARG A 116 -4.66 11.24 -6.08
CA ARG A 116 -6.12 11.28 -6.22
C ARG A 116 -6.76 9.89 -6.21
N LYS A 117 -6.17 8.92 -6.93
CA LYS A 117 -6.62 7.52 -6.91
C LYS A 117 -6.58 6.91 -5.51
N TYR A 118 -5.52 7.23 -4.75
CA TYR A 118 -5.41 6.77 -3.37
C TYR A 118 -6.53 7.32 -2.50
N LEU A 119 -6.81 8.62 -2.59
CA LEU A 119 -7.87 9.25 -1.80
C LEU A 119 -9.25 8.69 -2.19
N ALA A 120 -9.54 8.53 -3.48
CA ALA A 120 -10.79 7.94 -3.95
C ALA A 120 -10.97 6.49 -3.44
N PHE A 121 -9.91 5.68 -3.49
CA PHE A 121 -9.92 4.32 -2.95
C PHE A 121 -10.19 4.29 -1.44
N ARG A 122 -9.53 5.17 -0.68
CA ARG A 122 -9.77 5.29 0.76
C ARG A 122 -11.20 5.76 1.05
N HIS A 123 -11.72 6.71 0.28
CA HIS A 123 -13.09 7.20 0.43
C HIS A 123 -14.12 6.08 0.20
N ALA A 124 -13.95 5.30 -0.89
CA ALA A 124 -14.78 4.12 -1.14
C ALA A 124 -14.71 3.12 0.02
N LEU A 125 -13.52 2.87 0.56
CA LEU A 125 -13.33 2.02 1.73
C LEU A 125 -14.02 2.57 2.98
N ALA A 126 -13.94 3.88 3.22
CA ALA A 126 -14.62 4.56 4.34
C ALA A 126 -16.13 4.42 4.23
N LEU A 127 -16.72 4.65 3.05
CA LEU A 127 -18.14 4.45 2.79
C LEU A 127 -18.56 2.99 3.02
N HIS A 128 -17.78 2.03 2.54
CA HIS A 128 -18.06 0.60 2.73
C HIS A 128 -18.03 0.19 4.20
N THR A 129 -17.10 0.75 4.96
CA THR A 129 -16.85 0.39 6.36
C THR A 129 -17.68 1.19 7.37
N GLY A 130 -18.29 2.30 6.94
CA GLY A 130 -18.92 3.29 7.81
C GLY A 130 -17.92 4.11 8.63
N ASP A 131 -16.64 4.14 8.23
CA ASP A 131 -15.58 4.82 8.96
C ASP A 131 -15.55 6.33 8.62
N SER A 132 -15.21 7.17 9.60
CA SER A 132 -14.88 8.58 9.35
C SER A 132 -13.46 8.70 8.79
N GLU A 133 -13.27 9.62 7.85
CA GLU A 133 -11.97 10.00 7.29
C GLU A 133 -11.59 11.45 7.62
N GLU A 134 -12.36 12.15 8.45
CA GLU A 134 -12.19 13.59 8.71
C GLU A 134 -10.79 13.98 9.19
N HIS A 135 -10.12 13.09 9.93
CA HIS A 135 -8.77 13.33 10.46
C HIS A 135 -7.65 13.11 9.44
N ILE A 136 -7.99 12.55 8.28
CA ILE A 136 -7.06 12.18 7.21
C ILE A 136 -7.53 12.65 5.84
N ASP A 137 -8.49 13.60 5.82
CA ASP A 137 -9.02 14.20 4.59
C ASP A 137 -7.91 14.90 3.80
N GLY A 138 -7.87 14.64 2.49
CA GLY A 138 -6.81 15.11 1.59
C GLY A 138 -5.41 14.55 1.87
N ILE A 139 -5.19 13.75 2.92
CA ILE A 139 -3.87 13.23 3.30
C ILE A 139 -3.70 11.83 2.76
N SER A 140 -2.85 11.62 1.77
CA SER A 140 -2.53 10.26 1.27
C SER A 140 -1.37 9.61 2.07
N ALA A 141 -0.43 8.94 1.40
CA ALA A 141 0.68 8.24 2.04
C ALA A 141 2.04 8.56 1.39
N GLY A 142 3.14 8.28 2.08
CA GLY A 142 4.49 8.37 1.53
C GLY A 142 4.96 9.78 1.13
N GLY A 143 4.24 10.85 1.52
CA GLY A 143 4.57 12.24 1.19
C GLY A 143 3.90 12.81 -0.06
N MET A 144 3.10 12.00 -0.75
CA MET A 144 2.32 12.39 -1.92
C MET A 144 1.47 13.66 -1.70
N PRO A 145 1.21 14.44 -2.77
CA PRO A 145 1.74 14.29 -4.12
C PRO A 145 3.04 15.10 -4.35
N THR A 146 3.56 15.80 -3.35
CA THR A 146 4.58 16.83 -3.57
C THR A 146 6.00 16.36 -3.32
N ARG A 147 6.19 15.28 -2.54
CA ARG A 147 7.51 14.76 -2.20
C ARG A 147 7.48 13.28 -1.86
N VAL A 148 8.62 12.63 -1.95
CA VAL A 148 8.84 11.27 -1.46
C VAL A 148 9.38 11.34 -0.04
N LYS A 149 8.59 10.88 0.94
CA LYS A 149 8.95 10.79 2.37
C LYS A 149 9.25 9.36 2.83
N CYS A 150 8.62 8.37 2.21
CA CYS A 150 8.74 6.95 2.56
C CYS A 150 8.36 6.09 1.36
N LEU A 151 9.28 5.26 0.89
CA LEU A 151 9.09 4.32 -0.20
C LEU A 151 8.23 3.13 0.22
N HIS A 152 8.25 2.68 1.48
CA HIS A 152 7.41 1.54 1.91
C HIS A 152 5.93 1.81 1.61
N ALA A 153 5.46 3.03 1.86
CA ALA A 153 4.09 3.43 1.59
C ALA A 153 3.77 3.49 0.08
N LEU A 154 4.69 3.99 -0.74
CA LEU A 154 4.48 4.12 -2.19
C LEU A 154 4.56 2.76 -2.89
N VAL A 155 5.50 1.91 -2.47
CA VAL A 155 5.60 0.51 -2.92
C VAL A 155 4.35 -0.27 -2.51
N ALA A 156 3.87 -0.13 -1.28
CA ALA A 156 2.62 -0.75 -0.86
C ALA A 156 1.45 -0.31 -1.74
N GLN A 157 1.35 0.98 -2.07
CA GLN A 157 0.32 1.46 -2.98
C GLN A 157 0.43 0.81 -4.36
N SER A 158 1.61 0.80 -4.98
CA SER A 158 1.82 0.17 -6.30
C SER A 158 1.44 -1.32 -6.29
N LEU A 159 1.84 -2.05 -5.25
CA LEU A 159 1.52 -3.46 -5.11
C LEU A 159 0.01 -3.71 -4.99
N VAL A 160 -0.69 -2.91 -4.18
CA VAL A 160 -2.14 -3.08 -3.91
C VAL A 160 -2.98 -2.60 -5.09
N MET A 161 -2.67 -1.42 -5.62
CA MET A 161 -3.49 -0.77 -6.65
C MET A 161 -3.14 -1.24 -8.07
N GLY A 162 -1.94 -1.81 -8.24
CA GLY A 162 -1.45 -2.38 -9.48
C GLY A 162 -0.47 -1.47 -10.23
N PRO A 163 0.24 -2.04 -11.22
CA PRO A 163 1.26 -1.33 -11.98
C PRO A 163 0.72 -0.09 -12.69
N GLY A 164 1.52 0.96 -12.76
CA GLY A 164 1.20 2.22 -13.43
C GLY A 164 0.38 3.19 -12.58
N VAL A 165 -0.11 2.77 -11.40
CA VAL A 165 -0.89 3.63 -10.50
C VAL A 165 0.00 4.65 -9.80
N ASN A 166 1.11 4.22 -9.19
CA ASN A 166 2.05 5.11 -8.53
C ASN A 166 3.42 5.04 -9.21
N PRO A 167 3.81 6.06 -10.00
CA PRO A 167 5.04 5.99 -10.78
C PRO A 167 6.30 5.85 -9.91
N ILE A 168 6.33 6.46 -8.72
CA ILE A 168 7.47 6.35 -7.80
C ILE A 168 7.53 4.97 -7.15
N GLY A 169 6.37 4.42 -6.75
CA GLY A 169 6.30 3.05 -6.23
C GLY A 169 6.75 2.03 -7.27
N ASP A 170 6.36 2.21 -8.53
CA ASP A 170 6.75 1.35 -9.64
C ASP A 170 8.26 1.43 -9.92
N MET A 171 8.82 2.64 -9.98
CA MET A 171 10.27 2.84 -10.13
C MET A 171 11.06 2.22 -8.98
N ALA A 172 10.55 2.29 -7.75
CA ALA A 172 11.17 1.64 -6.60
C ALA A 172 11.12 0.12 -6.74
N LEU A 173 9.97 -0.45 -7.10
CA LEU A 173 9.83 -1.89 -7.38
C LEU A 173 10.80 -2.38 -8.46
N ASP A 174 11.04 -1.58 -9.50
CA ASP A 174 12.01 -1.91 -10.54
C ASP A 174 13.45 -1.90 -10.02
N ARG A 175 13.81 -0.93 -9.16
CA ARG A 175 15.14 -0.91 -8.51
C ARG A 175 15.36 -2.07 -7.54
N LEU A 176 14.29 -2.58 -6.92
CA LEU A 176 14.37 -3.69 -5.98
C LEU A 176 14.73 -5.02 -6.65
N ARG A 177 14.54 -5.21 -7.96
CA ARG A 177 14.66 -6.52 -8.64
C ARG A 177 15.97 -7.26 -8.41
N GLY A 178 17.07 -6.56 -8.11
CA GLY A 178 18.36 -7.17 -7.76
C GLY A 178 18.43 -7.77 -6.35
N GLU A 179 17.55 -7.35 -5.45
CA GLU A 179 17.51 -7.77 -4.04
C GLU A 179 16.20 -8.50 -3.67
N PHE A 180 15.07 -8.04 -4.21
CA PHE A 180 13.76 -8.62 -4.00
C PHE A 180 12.91 -8.57 -5.29
N ASP A 181 12.27 -9.69 -5.61
CA ASP A 181 11.31 -9.78 -6.71
C ASP A 181 10.00 -10.43 -6.21
N PRO A 182 8.83 -9.75 -6.30
CA PRO A 182 7.55 -10.36 -5.93
C PRO A 182 7.24 -11.68 -6.65
N ALA A 183 7.76 -11.86 -7.87
CA ALA A 183 7.61 -13.05 -8.70
C ALA A 183 8.61 -14.17 -8.37
N VAL A 184 9.68 -13.88 -7.61
CA VAL A 184 10.65 -14.87 -7.13
C VAL A 184 10.65 -14.84 -5.61
N CYS A 185 9.81 -15.68 -5.01
CA CYS A 185 9.65 -15.65 -3.57
C CYS A 185 10.92 -16.09 -2.84
N THR A 186 11.45 -15.20 -1.99
CA THR A 186 12.56 -15.43 -1.06
C THR A 186 12.10 -15.48 0.40
N CYS A 187 10.79 -15.51 0.65
CA CYS A 187 10.24 -15.53 2.00
C CYS A 187 10.73 -16.78 2.77
N ALA A 188 11.05 -16.59 4.05
CA ALA A 188 11.23 -17.73 4.95
C ALA A 188 9.96 -18.61 4.94
N PRO A 189 10.09 -19.94 5.13
CA PRO A 189 8.93 -20.82 5.24
C PRO A 189 8.00 -20.29 6.34
N ILE A 190 6.73 -20.09 6.00
CA ILE A 190 5.71 -19.72 6.98
C ILE A 190 5.65 -20.88 7.98
N THR A 191 6.08 -20.65 9.22
CA THR A 191 6.07 -21.69 10.27
C THR A 191 4.76 -21.58 11.05
N THR A 192 3.62 -21.53 10.35
CA THR A 192 2.31 -21.61 11.01
C THR A 192 2.07 -23.08 11.33
N GLY A 193 2.41 -23.46 12.56
CA GLY A 193 2.19 -24.80 13.06
C GLY A 193 0.73 -25.23 12.88
N GLN A 194 0.50 -26.20 12.00
CA GLN A 194 -0.48 -27.24 12.26
C GLN A 194 -0.04 -27.92 13.56
N ARG A 195 -0.71 -27.58 14.66
CA ARG A 195 -0.83 -28.51 15.79
C ARG A 195 -2.19 -29.17 15.60
N ASP A 196 -2.11 -30.43 15.21
CA ASP A 196 -3.09 -31.53 15.28
C ASP A 196 -4.55 -31.19 15.65
#